data_AF-A0A6C0LBM1-F1
#
_entry.id   AF-A0A6C0LBM1-F1
#
_cell.length_a   1.000
_cell.length_b   1.000
_cell.length_c   1.000
_cell.angle_alpha   90.00
_cell.angle_beta   90.00
_cell.angle_gamma   90.00
#
_symmetry.space_group_name_H-M   'P 1'
#
loop_
_entity.id
_entity.type
_entity.pdbx_description
1 polymer ?
#
loop_
_entity_poly.entity_id
_entity_poly.type
_entity_poly.pdbx_seq_one_letter_code
_entity_poly.pdbx_strand_id
1 'polypeptide(L)'
;MNKMNNTNLDEYRTKCPIKMSDGRIFTDYRPRCAVNAELMTDLSNNSMIKSSYESRVFLQSNAEKIIEMNKMNATNNLAPCAPCNRPIDVSGTMYPERYIVKCTPSSCEKIEVNKHGLGTSTRVQM
;
A
#
# COMPACT_ATOMS: atom_id res chain seq x y z
N MET A 1 12.60 36.96 6.65
CA MET A 1 11.55 36.07 6.09
C MET A 1 11.97 35.65 4.70
N ASN A 2 12.68 34.52 4.59
CA ASN A 2 13.11 34.00 3.29
C ASN A 2 11.99 33.16 2.70
N LYS A 3 11.36 33.65 1.63
CA LYS A 3 10.43 32.87 0.80
C LYS A 3 11.24 31.76 0.13
N MET A 4 11.04 30.51 0.55
CA MET A 4 11.48 29.36 -0.24
C MET A 4 10.69 29.37 -1.56
N ASN A 5 11.41 29.19 -2.66
CA ASN A 5 10.92 29.35 -4.03
C ASN A 5 9.79 28.36 -4.36
N ASN A 6 8.59 28.86 -4.62
CA ASN A 6 7.37 28.10 -4.91
C ASN A 6 7.40 27.29 -6.22
N THR A 7 8.41 27.46 -7.07
CA THR A 7 8.46 26.83 -8.40
C THR A 7 8.64 25.31 -8.37
N ASN A 8 9.25 24.76 -7.31
CA ASN A 8 9.47 23.32 -7.19
C ASN A 8 8.22 22.54 -6.70
N LEU A 9 7.35 23.22 -5.94
CA LEU A 9 6.16 22.60 -5.36
C LEU A 9 5.04 22.42 -6.40
N ASP A 10 4.94 23.35 -7.36
CA ASP A 10 3.96 23.29 -8.44
C ASP A 10 4.27 22.19 -9.47
N GLU A 11 5.56 21.93 -9.74
CA GLU A 11 6.04 20.80 -10.55
C GLU A 11 5.78 19.44 -9.86
N TYR A 12 5.93 19.38 -8.54
CA TYR A 12 5.59 18.19 -7.77
C TYR A 12 4.07 17.93 -7.72
N ARG A 13 3.23 18.98 -7.60
CA ARG A 13 1.76 18.87 -7.64
C ARG A 13 1.20 18.47 -9.01
N THR A 14 1.90 18.79 -10.09
CA THR A 14 1.51 18.40 -11.45
C THR A 14 1.91 16.96 -11.78
N LYS A 15 2.98 16.45 -11.16
CA LYS A 15 3.47 15.09 -11.34
C LYS A 15 2.79 14.06 -10.43
N CYS A 16 2.13 14.48 -9.36
CA CYS A 16 1.45 13.60 -8.40
C CYS A 16 -0.06 13.89 -8.39
N PRO A 17 -0.94 12.92 -8.69
CA PRO A 17 -2.38 13.15 -8.62
C PRO A 17 -2.83 13.51 -7.20
N ILE A 18 -3.85 14.38 -7.12
CA ILE A 18 -4.46 14.78 -5.85
C ILE A 18 -5.13 13.55 -5.22
N LYS A 19 -4.86 13.30 -3.94
CA LYS A 19 -5.43 12.17 -3.19
C LYS A 19 -6.90 12.41 -2.88
N MET A 20 -7.66 11.32 -2.79
CA MET A 20 -9.01 11.31 -2.23
C MET A 20 -8.98 11.68 -0.74
N SER A 21 -10.12 12.08 -0.18
CA SER A 21 -10.26 12.47 1.24
C SER A 21 -9.83 11.37 2.21
N ASP A 22 -9.98 10.10 1.81
CA ASP A 22 -9.53 8.92 2.57
C ASP A 22 -8.02 8.63 2.43
N GLY A 23 -7.27 9.50 1.76
CA GLY A 23 -5.82 9.39 1.60
C GLY A 23 -5.37 8.42 0.50
N ARG A 24 -6.29 7.76 -0.22
CA ARG A 24 -5.94 6.93 -1.38
C ARG A 24 -5.59 7.83 -2.57
N ILE A 25 -4.53 7.44 -3.28
CA ILE A 25 -4.03 8.14 -4.47
C ILE A 25 -5.02 8.01 -5.64
N PHE A 26 -5.73 6.88 -5.72
CA PHE A 26 -6.82 6.59 -6.66
C PHE A 26 -7.46 5.23 -6.28
N THR A 27 -8.64 4.91 -6.84
CA THR A 27 -9.17 3.53 -6.91
C THR A 27 -9.22 3.10 -8.37
N ASP A 28 -8.73 1.92 -8.71
CA ASP A 28 -8.91 1.36 -10.06
C ASP A 28 -10.43 1.18 -10.31
N TYR A 29 -10.98 1.98 -11.22
CA TYR A 29 -12.41 1.98 -11.57
C TYR A 29 -12.77 0.92 -12.62
N ARG A 30 -11.81 0.09 -13.07
CA ARG A 30 -12.11 -0.97 -14.03
C ARG A 30 -13.22 -1.88 -13.46
N PRO A 31 -14.29 -2.12 -14.23
CA PRO A 31 -15.39 -2.96 -13.77
C PRO A 31 -14.89 -4.39 -13.60
N ARG A 32 -15.48 -5.11 -12.64
CA ARG A 32 -15.15 -6.53 -12.37
C ARG A 32 -15.21 -7.39 -13.64
N CYS A 33 -16.14 -7.10 -14.55
CA CYS A 33 -16.29 -7.84 -15.80
C CYS A 33 -15.06 -7.70 -16.71
N ALA A 34 -14.44 -6.51 -16.78
CA ALA A 34 -13.24 -6.30 -17.59
C ALA A 34 -12.05 -7.07 -17.02
N VAL A 35 -11.81 -6.95 -15.71
CA VAL A 35 -10.72 -7.68 -15.02
C VAL A 35 -10.90 -9.19 -15.11
N ASN A 36 -12.14 -9.69 -14.97
CA ASN A 36 -12.41 -11.11 -15.13
C ASN A 36 -12.23 -11.58 -16.57
N ALA A 37 -12.54 -10.76 -17.57
CA ALA A 37 -12.32 -11.10 -18.96
C ALA A 37 -10.81 -11.25 -19.26
N GLU A 38 -9.99 -10.33 -18.75
CA GLU A 38 -8.52 -10.40 -18.82
C GLU A 38 -7.99 -11.71 -18.19
N LEU A 39 -8.45 -12.06 -16.99
CA LEU A 39 -8.08 -13.32 -16.34
C LEU A 39 -8.46 -14.55 -17.17
N MET A 40 -9.64 -14.54 -17.80
CA MET A 40 -10.09 -15.63 -18.66
C MET A 40 -9.30 -15.74 -19.96
N THR A 41 -8.77 -14.62 -20.47
CA THR A 41 -7.82 -14.63 -21.59
C THR A 41 -6.48 -15.22 -21.17
N ASP A 42 -5.97 -14.87 -19.99
CA ASP A 42 -4.71 -15.41 -19.46
C ASP A 42 -4.79 -16.93 -19.24
N LEU A 43 -5.92 -17.42 -18.71
CA LEU A 43 -6.18 -18.85 -18.57
C LEU A 43 -6.15 -19.56 -19.92
N SER A 44 -6.78 -19.00 -20.96
CA SER A 44 -6.71 -19.61 -22.31
C SER A 44 -5.30 -19.58 -22.90
N ASN A 45 -4.53 -18.52 -22.67
CA ASN A 45 -3.15 -18.41 -23.14
C ASN A 45 -2.24 -19.45 -22.47
N ASN A 46 -2.54 -19.82 -21.21
CA ASN A 46 -1.84 -20.88 -20.48
C ASN A 46 -2.43 -22.28 -20.71
N SER A 47 -3.27 -22.46 -21.75
CA SER A 47 -3.94 -23.73 -22.08
C SER A 47 -4.79 -24.33 -20.94
N MET A 48 -5.23 -23.51 -19.99
CA MET A 48 -6.09 -23.93 -18.89
C MET A 48 -7.57 -23.84 -19.27
N ILE A 49 -8.38 -24.76 -18.73
CA ILE A 49 -9.83 -24.77 -18.92
C ILE A 49 -10.44 -23.56 -18.18
N LYS A 50 -11.37 -22.86 -18.83
CA LYS A 50 -12.08 -21.69 -18.25
C LYS A 50 -13.09 -22.13 -17.19
N SER A 51 -12.60 -22.49 -16.01
CA SER A 51 -13.39 -22.90 -14.85
C SER A 51 -13.05 -22.05 -13.62
N SER A 52 -13.99 -21.96 -12.68
CA SER A 52 -13.78 -21.26 -11.39
C SER A 52 -12.72 -21.94 -10.52
N TYR A 53 -12.52 -23.24 -10.67
CA TYR A 53 -11.48 -23.97 -9.98
C TYR A 53 -10.10 -23.64 -10.55
N GLU A 54 -9.94 -23.76 -11.87
CA GLU A 54 -8.68 -23.46 -12.56
C GLU A 54 -8.27 -22.00 -12.39
N SER A 55 -9.22 -21.07 -12.43
CA SER A 55 -8.93 -19.66 -12.16
C SER A 55 -8.41 -19.46 -10.73
N ARG A 56 -8.96 -20.15 -9.74
CA ARG A 56 -8.45 -20.11 -8.36
C ARG A 56 -7.03 -20.67 -8.27
N VAL A 57 -6.77 -21.84 -8.87
CA VAL A 57 -5.44 -22.46 -8.86
C VAL A 57 -4.41 -21.57 -9.53
N PHE A 58 -4.74 -21.01 -10.70
CA PHE A 58 -3.88 -20.07 -11.43
C PHE A 58 -3.54 -18.83 -10.62
N LEU A 59 -4.54 -18.21 -9.96
CA LEU A 59 -4.33 -17.04 -9.11
C LEU A 59 -3.45 -17.36 -7.90
N GLN A 60 -3.61 -18.55 -7.31
CA GLN A 60 -2.80 -18.99 -6.17
C GLN A 60 -1.36 -19.27 -6.58
N SER A 61 -1.13 -20.00 -7.68
CA SER A 61 0.21 -20.35 -8.15
C SER A 61 1.01 -19.16 -8.66
N ASN A 62 0.32 -18.11 -9.14
CA ASN A 62 0.95 -16.91 -9.70
C ASN A 62 0.76 -15.66 -8.83
N ALA A 63 0.35 -15.82 -7.57
CA ALA A 63 -0.04 -14.71 -6.69
C ALA A 63 1.03 -13.62 -6.61
N GLU A 64 2.28 -13.99 -6.36
CA GLU A 64 3.39 -13.04 -6.23
C GLU A 64 3.62 -12.23 -7.51
N LYS A 65 3.62 -12.90 -8.67
CA LYS A 65 3.80 -12.24 -9.97
C LYS A 65 2.66 -11.28 -10.26
N ILE A 66 1.41 -11.71 -10.00
CA ILE A 66 0.22 -10.89 -10.21
C ILE A 66 0.23 -9.67 -9.28
N ILE A 67 0.65 -9.83 -8.03
CA ILE A 67 0.78 -8.72 -7.08
C ILE A 67 1.82 -7.71 -7.56
N GLU A 68 3.01 -8.17 -7.96
CA GLU A 68 4.07 -7.27 -8.41
C GLU A 68 3.67 -6.56 -9.72
N MET A 69 3.02 -7.26 -10.64
CA MET A 69 2.55 -6.68 -11.90
C MET A 69 1.46 -5.62 -11.66
N ASN A 70 0.51 -5.90 -10.77
CA ASN A 70 -0.51 -4.91 -10.37
C ASN A 70 0.09 -3.71 -9.66
N LYS A 71 1.10 -3.92 -8.82
CA LYS A 71 1.85 -2.85 -8.16
C LYS A 71 2.56 -1.96 -9.20
N MET A 72 3.24 -2.55 -10.18
CA MET A 72 3.89 -1.80 -11.26
C MET A 72 2.88 -1.02 -12.12
N ASN A 73 1.73 -1.63 -12.45
CA ASN A 73 0.66 -0.94 -13.17
C ASN A 73 0.06 0.21 -12.36
N ALA A 74 -0.12 0.01 -11.05
CA ALA A 74 -0.58 1.05 -10.13
C ALA A 74 0.40 2.22 -10.04
N THR A 75 1.70 1.95 -9.92
CA THR A 75 2.72 3.02 -9.88
C THR A 75 2.81 3.75 -11.21
N ASN A 76 2.79 3.05 -12.34
CA ASN A 76 3.00 3.69 -13.64
C ASN A 76 1.78 4.50 -14.10
N ASN A 77 0.57 3.95 -13.96
CA ASN A 77 -0.62 4.56 -14.56
C ASN A 77 -1.33 5.52 -13.60
N LEU A 78 -1.19 5.30 -12.30
CA LEU A 78 -2.12 5.86 -11.33
C LEU A 78 -1.42 6.57 -10.17
N ALA A 79 -0.14 6.26 -9.90
CA ALA A 79 0.68 6.94 -8.91
C ALA A 79 2.13 7.15 -9.40
N PRO A 80 2.33 7.99 -10.44
CA PRO A 80 3.66 8.27 -11.03
C PRO A 80 4.66 8.92 -10.07
N CYS A 81 4.22 9.23 -8.85
CA CYS A 81 5.00 9.75 -7.74
C CYS A 81 5.61 8.68 -6.81
N ALA A 82 5.39 7.40 -7.13
CA ALA A 82 6.08 6.28 -6.49
C ALA A 82 7.42 5.99 -7.21
N PRO A 83 8.51 5.64 -6.50
CA PRO A 83 8.59 5.31 -5.08
C PRO A 83 8.62 6.54 -4.15
N CYS A 84 7.96 6.43 -3.00
CA CYS A 84 8.04 7.43 -1.95
C CYS A 84 9.43 7.38 -1.29
N ASN A 85 10.38 8.18 -1.76
CA ASN A 85 11.71 8.35 -1.17
C ASN A 85 11.70 9.12 0.18
N ARG A 86 10.65 8.97 0.98
CA ARG A 86 10.67 9.54 2.33
C ARG A 86 11.57 8.65 3.21
N PRO A 87 12.51 9.23 3.98
CA PRO A 87 13.23 8.47 4.98
C PRO A 87 12.22 7.75 5.89
N ILE A 88 12.46 6.48 6.23
CA ILE A 88 11.58 5.74 7.14
C ILE A 88 11.54 6.42 8.54
N ASP A 89 12.58 7.20 8.84
CA ASP A 89 12.73 8.00 10.07
C ASP A 89 11.91 9.29 10.14
N VAL A 90 11.25 9.75 9.07
CA VAL A 90 10.29 10.85 9.21
C VAL A 90 8.96 10.33 9.76
N SER A 91 8.82 10.46 11.08
CA SER A 91 7.57 10.39 11.84
C SER A 91 6.50 11.26 11.16
N GLY A 92 5.59 10.66 10.40
CA GLY A 92 4.59 11.48 9.68
C GLY A 92 3.41 10.76 9.03
N THR A 93 3.49 9.46 8.74
CA THR A 93 2.31 8.74 8.20
C THR A 93 1.56 7.95 9.26
N MET A 94 2.25 7.53 10.31
CA MET A 94 1.65 6.82 11.45
C MET A 94 1.61 7.80 12.61
N TYR A 95 0.42 8.06 13.15
CA TYR A 95 0.30 8.80 14.41
C TYR A 95 1.01 8.00 15.50
N PRO A 96 1.79 8.63 16.40
CA PRO A 96 2.57 7.91 17.39
C PRO A 96 1.68 7.04 18.28
N GLU A 97 2.14 5.85 18.63
CA GLU A 97 1.44 4.98 19.55
C GLU A 97 1.44 5.54 20.97
N ARG A 98 0.33 5.34 21.71
CA ARG A 98 0.29 5.74 23.12
C ARG A 98 1.05 4.78 24.03
N TYR A 99 0.85 3.49 23.78
CA TYR A 99 1.37 2.42 24.60
C TYR A 99 2.13 1.39 23.76
N ILE A 100 3.15 0.78 24.36
CA ILE A 100 3.87 -0.38 23.81
C ILE A 100 3.71 -1.54 24.80
N VAL A 101 3.50 -2.75 24.29
CA VAL A 101 3.52 -3.97 25.12
C VAL A 101 4.92 -4.56 25.10
N LYS A 102 5.58 -4.55 26.26
CA LYS A 102 6.88 -5.21 26.45
C LYS A 102 6.63 -6.56 27.11
N CYS A 103 6.98 -7.64 26.42
CA CYS A 103 6.85 -9.00 26.93
C CYS A 103 8.22 -9.58 27.25
N THR A 104 8.39 -10.03 28.48
CA THR A 104 9.44 -10.96 28.90
C THR A 104 8.91 -12.40 28.81
N PRO A 105 9.75 -13.44 28.94
CA PRO A 105 9.29 -14.83 28.93
C PRO A 105 8.24 -15.16 30.01
N SER A 106 8.16 -14.37 31.08
CA SER A 106 7.28 -14.61 32.24
C SER A 106 6.12 -13.62 32.39
N SER A 107 6.19 -12.43 31.80
CA SER A 107 5.15 -11.40 31.94
C SER A 107 5.14 -10.41 30.79
N CYS A 108 3.97 -9.85 30.50
CA CYS A 108 3.79 -8.74 29.57
C CYS A 108 3.28 -7.51 30.32
N GLU A 109 3.96 -6.38 30.12
CA GLU A 109 3.57 -5.09 30.69
C GLU A 109 3.26 -4.07 29.59
N LYS A 110 2.27 -3.21 29.86
CA LYS A 110 1.86 -2.15 28.95
C LYS A 110 2.46 -0.83 29.42
N ILE A 111 3.42 -0.32 28.65
CA ILE A 111 4.21 0.87 28.98
C ILE A 111 3.66 2.05 28.18
N GLU A 112 3.37 3.18 28.83
CA GLU A 112 2.98 4.42 28.15
C GLU A 112 4.25 5.12 27.64
N VAL A 113 4.35 5.27 26.31
CA VAL A 113 5.53 5.86 25.65
C VAL A 113 5.24 7.28 25.19
N ASN A 114 4.00 7.58 24.80
CA ASN A 114 3.59 8.91 24.40
C ASN A 114 2.17 9.23 24.85
N LYS A 115 2.02 10.13 25.83
CA LYS A 115 0.71 10.56 26.36
C LYS A 115 -0.24 11.11 25.29
N HIS A 116 0.30 11.70 24.22
CA HIS A 116 -0.45 12.25 23.10
C HIS A 116 -0.63 11.26 21.95
N GLY A 117 -0.09 10.04 22.05
CA GLY A 117 -0.26 9.00 21.06
C GLY A 117 -1.65 8.36 21.07
N LEU A 118 -1.91 7.46 20.13
CA LEU A 118 -3.14 6.68 20.04
C LEU A 118 -2.87 5.18 19.97
N GLY A 119 -3.77 4.39 20.55
CA GLY A 119 -3.71 2.92 20.45
C GLY A 119 -2.59 2.27 21.26
N THR A 120 -2.35 0.98 20.99
CA THR A 120 -1.32 0.17 21.63
C THR A 120 -0.57 -0.61 20.55
N SER A 121 0.76 -0.49 20.53
CA SER A 121 1.62 -1.23 19.61
C SER A 121 1.85 -2.65 20.11
N THR A 122 1.74 -3.61 19.19
CA THR A 122 2.10 -5.02 19.40
C THR A 122 3.55 -5.33 19.04
N ARG A 123 4.34 -4.30 18.67
CA ARG A 123 5.75 -4.48 18.34
C ARG A 123 6.52 -4.80 19.62
N VAL A 124 6.75 -6.09 19.85
CA VAL A 124 7.63 -6.59 20.90
C VAL A 124 9.05 -6.14 20.54
N GLN A 125 9.57 -5.09 21.19
CA GLN A 125 11.00 -4.90 21.27
C GLN A 125 11.52 -5.96 22.25
N MET A 126 12.11 -7.03 21.69
CA MET A 126 12.98 -7.92 22.45
C MET A 126 14.23 -7.15 22.89
#